data_AF-A0A1S3Y9L0-F1
#
_entry.id   AF-A0A1S3Y9L0-F1
#
_cell.length_a   1.000
_cell.length_b   1.000
_cell.length_c   1.000
_cell.angle_alpha   90.00
_cell.angle_beta   90.00
_cell.angle_gamma   90.00
#
_symmetry.space_group_name_H-M   'P 1'
#
loop_
_entity.id
_entity.type
_entity.pdbx_description
1 polymer ?
#
loop_
_entity_poly.entity_id
_entity_poly.type
_entity_poly.pdbx_seq_one_letter_code
_entity_poly.pdbx_strand_id
1 'polypeptide(L)'
;VGDDCRQDVLALQVISLLKDIFEAVGLNLYLYPYGVLPTGPERGIIEVVPNSRSRSQMGEMTDGGLYEIFQQDFGPVGSPGFEAARENFIISSAGYAVASVLLQPKDRHNGNLLIDSAGRLVHIDFGFILEISPGRNMRFESAHFKLSHEMTQLIDPSGAMKSETWYQFVSLCAKGYLAARRYMDGIINTVSMMVDSGLPCFSRGDPIGNLRKRFHPEMSEREAANYMIRACSDAYNKWTTAGYDLIQYMQQGIEK
;
A
#
# COMPACT_ATOMS: atom_id res chain seq x y z
N VAL A 1 -7.01 17.39 -14.58
CA VAL A 1 -8.21 18.28 -14.53
C VAL A 1 -9.38 17.36 -14.28
N GLY A 2 -10.07 17.53 -13.15
CA GLY A 2 -11.25 16.72 -12.80
C GLY A 2 -11.22 16.10 -11.40
N ASP A 3 -10.06 15.98 -10.76
CA ASP A 3 -9.92 15.45 -9.39
C ASP A 3 -9.28 16.45 -8.44
N ASP A 4 -9.74 16.41 -7.18
CA ASP A 4 -9.23 17.23 -6.09
C ASP A 4 -7.96 16.61 -5.47
N CYS A 5 -6.80 16.95 -6.03
CA CYS A 5 -5.50 16.43 -5.60
C CYS A 5 -5.10 16.84 -4.16
N ARG A 6 -5.88 17.69 -3.46
CA ARG A 6 -5.57 18.07 -2.07
C ARG A 6 -5.67 16.88 -1.11
N GLN A 7 -6.51 15.89 -1.42
CA GLN A 7 -6.58 14.66 -0.64
C GLN A 7 -5.30 13.82 -0.80
N ASP A 8 -4.76 13.74 -2.01
CA ASP A 8 -3.45 13.11 -2.25
C ASP A 8 -2.36 13.79 -1.45
N VAL A 9 -2.32 15.12 -1.43
CA VAL A 9 -1.34 15.88 -0.61
C VAL A 9 -1.39 15.46 0.85
N LEU A 10 -2.58 15.32 1.43
CA LEU A 10 -2.74 14.87 2.82
C LEU A 10 -2.19 13.45 3.02
N ALA A 11 -2.51 12.51 2.12
CA ALA A 11 -2.00 11.14 2.18
C ALA A 11 -0.47 11.10 2.06
N LEU A 12 0.07 11.84 1.09
CA LEU A 12 1.50 11.93 0.81
C LEU A 12 2.26 12.60 1.95
N GLN A 13 1.65 13.57 2.65
CA GLN A 13 2.22 14.15 3.85
C GLN A 13 2.37 13.10 4.96
N VAL A 14 1.36 12.24 5.16
CA VAL A 14 1.47 11.13 6.12
C VAL A 14 2.50 10.09 5.67
N ILE A 15 2.58 9.79 4.38
CA ILE A 15 3.60 8.88 3.81
C ILE A 15 5.01 9.45 4.02
N SER A 16 5.20 10.76 3.85
CA SER A 16 6.46 11.45 4.13
C SER A 16 6.83 11.35 5.60
N LEU A 17 5.88 11.58 6.51
CA LEU A 17 6.12 11.41 7.95
C LEU A 17 6.51 9.98 8.30
N LEU A 18 5.85 8.98 7.72
CA LEU A 18 6.20 7.56 7.93
C LEU A 18 7.61 7.26 7.43
N LYS A 19 8.00 7.78 6.26
CA LYS A 19 9.35 7.66 5.72
C LYS A 19 10.38 8.24 6.70
N ASP A 20 10.16 9.47 7.17
CA ASP A 20 11.06 10.13 8.12
C ASP A 20 11.16 9.37 9.45
N ILE A 21 10.04 8.83 9.95
CA ILE A 21 10.00 7.98 11.14
C ILE A 21 10.85 6.72 10.94
N PHE A 22 10.70 6.03 9.82
CA PHE A 22 11.43 4.78 9.54
C PHE A 22 12.92 5.04 9.42
N GLU A 23 13.32 6.13 8.75
CA GLU A 23 14.71 6.57 8.67
C GLU A 23 15.28 6.92 10.05
N ALA A 24 14.54 7.67 10.87
CA ALA A 24 14.98 8.09 12.20
C ALA A 24 15.21 6.90 13.16
N VAL A 25 14.44 5.82 13.03
CA VAL A 25 14.62 4.60 13.86
C VAL A 25 15.55 3.57 13.22
N GLY A 26 16.11 3.86 12.05
CA GLY A 26 17.01 2.95 11.32
C GLY A 26 16.30 1.72 10.74
N LEU A 27 15.00 1.80 10.48
CA LEU A 27 14.23 0.71 9.88
C LEU A 27 14.27 0.84 8.35
N ASN A 28 14.79 -0.19 7.68
CA ASN A 28 14.85 -0.24 6.22
C ASN A 28 13.46 -0.55 5.63
N LEU A 29 12.60 0.46 5.57
CA LEU A 29 11.33 0.47 4.88
C LEU A 29 11.33 1.55 3.82
N TYR A 30 10.79 1.24 2.65
CA TYR A 30 10.76 2.18 1.54
C TYR A 30 9.35 2.73 1.33
N LEU A 31 9.27 4.04 1.19
CA LEU A 31 8.08 4.79 0.81
C LEU A 31 8.51 5.91 -0.14
N TYR A 32 7.73 6.17 -1.20
CA TYR A 32 8.00 7.24 -2.15
C TYR A 32 6.88 8.29 -2.11
N PRO A 33 7.01 9.36 -1.29
CA PRO A 33 6.06 10.46 -1.27
C PRO A 33 6.29 11.37 -2.49
N TYR A 34 5.75 11.00 -3.64
CA TYR A 34 5.84 11.80 -4.87
C TYR A 34 5.19 13.19 -4.69
N GLY A 35 5.67 14.18 -5.44
CA GLY A 35 5.19 15.55 -5.37
C GLY A 35 3.77 15.70 -5.93
N VAL A 36 2.92 16.38 -5.19
CA VAL A 36 1.60 16.83 -5.66
C VAL A 36 1.43 18.29 -5.31
N LEU A 37 1.13 19.12 -6.30
CA LEU A 37 0.92 20.55 -6.15
C LEU A 37 -0.48 20.93 -6.66
N PRO A 38 -1.46 21.14 -5.76
CA PRO A 38 -2.74 21.73 -6.13
C PRO A 38 -2.52 23.16 -6.65
N THR A 39 -3.00 23.45 -7.86
CA THR A 39 -2.87 24.77 -8.50
C THR A 39 -4.19 25.53 -8.57
N GLY A 40 -5.31 24.87 -8.24
CA GLY A 40 -6.64 25.44 -8.13
C GLY A 40 -7.69 24.35 -7.88
N PRO A 41 -8.99 24.71 -7.83
CA PRO A 41 -10.07 23.73 -7.72
C PRO A 41 -10.00 22.69 -8.85
N GLU A 42 -9.98 21.40 -8.50
CA GLU A 42 -9.92 20.25 -9.42
C GLU A 42 -8.73 20.28 -10.41
N ARG A 43 -7.65 20.98 -10.01
CA ARG A 43 -6.44 21.19 -10.81
C ARG A 43 -5.22 21.04 -9.93
N GLY A 44 -4.27 20.23 -10.39
CA GLY A 44 -2.99 20.03 -9.74
C GLY A 44 -1.95 19.52 -10.72
N ILE A 45 -0.70 19.58 -10.29
CA ILE A 45 0.44 18.97 -10.96
C ILE A 45 0.85 17.78 -10.09
N ILE A 46 1.03 16.62 -10.71
CA ILE A 46 1.47 15.39 -10.04
C ILE A 46 2.82 15.01 -10.64
N GLU A 47 3.80 14.79 -9.78
CA GLU A 47 5.12 14.28 -10.14
C GLU A 47 4.98 12.88 -10.75
N VAL A 48 5.62 12.68 -11.90
CA VAL A 48 5.74 11.35 -12.50
C VAL A 48 6.79 10.56 -11.72
N VAL A 49 6.41 9.40 -11.20
CA VAL A 49 7.37 8.46 -10.58
C VAL A 49 8.32 7.96 -11.66
N PRO A 50 9.62 8.30 -11.62
CA PRO A 50 10.53 8.03 -12.72
C PRO A 50 10.77 6.52 -12.88
N ASN A 51 10.97 6.09 -14.13
CA ASN A 51 11.31 4.71 -14.49
C ASN A 51 10.36 3.66 -13.90
N SER A 52 9.08 3.98 -13.79
CA SER A 52 8.07 3.09 -13.25
C SER A 52 7.03 2.71 -14.30
N ARG A 53 6.45 1.53 -14.14
CA ARG A 53 5.31 1.04 -14.93
C ARG A 53 4.21 0.60 -13.98
N SER A 54 2.95 0.87 -14.30
CA SER A 54 1.86 0.32 -13.50
C SER A 54 1.76 -1.19 -13.71
N ARG A 55 1.30 -1.93 -12.69
CA ARG A 55 1.09 -3.38 -12.84
C ARG A 55 0.12 -3.69 -13.98
N SER A 56 -0.89 -2.84 -14.22
CA SER A 56 -1.79 -2.98 -15.38
C SER A 56 -1.04 -2.91 -16.72
N GLN A 57 -0.20 -1.89 -16.91
CA GLN A 57 0.59 -1.72 -18.13
C GLN A 57 1.54 -2.89 -18.36
N MET A 58 2.12 -3.44 -17.29
CA MET A 58 2.98 -4.62 -17.41
C MET A 58 2.22 -5.85 -17.93
N GLY A 59 0.96 -6.05 -17.50
CA GLY A 59 0.12 -7.16 -17.96
C GLY A 59 -0.35 -7.02 -19.40
N GLU A 60 -0.48 -5.78 -19.91
CA GLU A 60 -0.78 -5.54 -21.32
C GLU A 60 0.42 -5.80 -22.24
N MET A 61 1.64 -5.65 -21.72
CA MET A 61 2.87 -5.83 -22.48
C MET A 61 3.38 -7.28 -22.47
N THR A 62 2.96 -8.08 -21.49
CA THR A 62 3.39 -9.46 -21.34
C THR A 62 2.24 -10.34 -20.83
N ASP A 63 2.02 -11.49 -21.47
CA ASP A 63 1.09 -12.53 -20.97
C ASP A 63 1.57 -13.20 -19.66
N GLY A 64 2.74 -12.79 -19.14
CA GLY A 64 3.35 -13.31 -17.92
C GLY A 64 2.88 -12.56 -16.65
N GLY A 65 2.93 -13.27 -15.53
CA GLY A 65 2.67 -12.67 -14.22
C GLY A 65 3.85 -11.83 -13.73
N LEU A 66 3.65 -11.18 -12.57
CA LEU A 66 4.68 -10.31 -11.98
C LEU A 66 6.01 -11.06 -11.73
N TYR A 67 5.94 -12.35 -11.43
CA TYR A 67 7.11 -13.20 -11.21
C TYR A 67 7.93 -13.40 -12.49
N GLU A 68 7.28 -13.65 -13.63
CA GLU A 68 7.92 -13.76 -14.93
C GLU A 68 8.53 -12.43 -15.37
N ILE A 69 7.82 -11.31 -15.16
CA ILE A 69 8.33 -9.97 -15.45
C ILE A 69 9.61 -9.69 -14.66
N PHE A 70 9.64 -10.04 -13.37
CA PHE A 70 10.86 -9.89 -12.56
C PHE A 70 12.01 -10.74 -13.10
N GLN A 71 11.75 -11.94 -13.60
CA GLN A 71 12.80 -12.77 -14.22
C GLN A 71 13.33 -12.18 -15.53
N GLN A 72 12.46 -11.57 -16.33
CA GLN A 72 12.84 -10.92 -17.58
C GLN A 72 13.67 -9.65 -17.32
N ASP A 73 13.25 -8.81 -16.37
CA ASP A 73 13.86 -7.52 -16.11
C ASP A 73 15.14 -7.61 -15.26
N PHE A 74 15.18 -8.55 -14.30
CA PHE A 74 16.26 -8.62 -13.30
C PHE A 74 17.11 -9.89 -13.38
N GLY A 75 16.77 -10.81 -14.30
CA GLY A 75 17.49 -12.07 -14.51
C GLY A 75 16.86 -13.26 -13.79
N PRO A 76 17.43 -14.46 -13.94
CA PRO A 76 16.84 -15.68 -13.41
C PRO A 76 16.77 -15.67 -11.88
N VAL A 77 15.83 -16.45 -11.33
CA VAL A 77 15.64 -16.62 -9.89
C VAL A 77 16.95 -17.03 -9.22
N GLY A 78 17.29 -16.40 -8.09
CA GLY A 78 18.55 -16.63 -7.38
C GLY A 78 19.76 -15.87 -7.97
N SER A 79 19.62 -15.19 -9.10
CA SER A 79 20.66 -14.28 -9.57
C SER A 79 20.76 -13.03 -8.67
N PRO A 80 21.95 -12.39 -8.56
CA PRO A 80 22.08 -11.19 -7.74
C PRO A 80 21.10 -10.07 -8.10
N GLY A 81 20.78 -9.91 -9.39
CA GLY A 81 19.82 -8.91 -9.87
C GLY A 81 18.40 -9.19 -9.40
N PHE A 82 17.92 -10.43 -9.61
CA PHE A 82 16.59 -10.85 -9.19
C PHE A 82 16.42 -10.75 -7.66
N GLU A 83 17.41 -11.19 -6.91
CA GLU A 83 17.35 -11.17 -5.44
C GLU A 83 17.35 -9.76 -4.87
N ALA A 84 18.15 -8.85 -5.44
CA ALA A 84 18.13 -7.43 -5.06
C ALA A 84 16.79 -6.77 -5.38
N ALA A 85 16.20 -7.06 -6.55
CA ALA A 85 14.89 -6.55 -6.93
C ALA A 85 13.77 -7.11 -6.04
N ARG A 86 13.83 -8.40 -5.69
CA ARG A 86 12.90 -9.06 -4.78
C ARG A 86 12.98 -8.46 -3.37
N GLU A 87 14.19 -8.21 -2.87
CA GLU A 87 14.38 -7.56 -1.57
C GLU A 87 13.78 -6.14 -1.58
N ASN A 88 14.07 -5.35 -2.62
CA ASN A 88 13.46 -4.02 -2.82
C ASN A 88 11.93 -4.09 -2.86
N PHE A 89 11.37 -5.09 -3.53
CA PHE A 89 9.93 -5.33 -3.60
C PHE A 89 9.35 -5.63 -2.21
N ILE A 90 10.00 -6.48 -1.42
CA ILE A 90 9.58 -6.84 -0.06
C ILE A 90 9.62 -5.61 0.87
N ILE A 91 10.71 -4.84 0.83
CA ILE A 91 10.92 -3.65 1.65
C ILE A 91 9.85 -2.58 1.37
N SER A 92 9.62 -2.28 0.08
CA SER A 92 8.63 -1.30 -0.35
C SER A 92 7.19 -1.76 -0.11
N SER A 93 6.90 -3.05 -0.37
CA SER A 93 5.59 -3.64 -0.08
C SER A 93 5.28 -3.58 1.42
N ALA A 94 6.25 -3.83 2.30
CA ALA A 94 6.06 -3.73 3.74
C ALA A 94 5.78 -2.28 4.18
N GLY A 95 6.47 -1.30 3.58
CA GLY A 95 6.25 0.12 3.85
C GLY A 95 4.83 0.55 3.48
N TYR A 96 4.41 0.24 2.26
CA TYR A 96 3.05 0.57 1.79
C TYR A 96 1.96 -0.26 2.48
N ALA A 97 2.25 -1.46 2.98
CA ALA A 97 1.32 -2.21 3.83
C ALA A 97 1.02 -1.44 5.12
N VAL A 98 2.05 -0.95 5.82
CA VAL A 98 1.88 -0.12 7.03
C VAL A 98 1.11 1.16 6.71
N ALA A 99 1.48 1.87 5.65
CA ALA A 99 0.77 3.08 5.22
C ALA A 99 -0.71 2.79 4.90
N SER A 100 -1.00 1.64 4.27
CA SER A 100 -2.37 1.23 3.92
C SER A 100 -3.22 0.86 5.13
N VAL A 101 -2.65 0.24 6.17
CA VAL A 101 -3.38 0.01 7.44
C VAL A 101 -3.86 1.33 8.04
N LEU A 102 -3.01 2.36 8.02
CA LEU A 102 -3.28 3.66 8.63
C LEU A 102 -4.19 4.54 7.77
N LEU A 103 -3.90 4.68 6.48
CA LEU A 103 -4.64 5.59 5.58
C LEU A 103 -5.92 4.95 5.01
N GLN A 104 -5.93 3.62 4.88
CA GLN A 104 -7.00 2.83 4.23
C GLN A 104 -7.40 3.36 2.85
N PRO A 105 -6.46 3.48 1.89
CA PRO A 105 -6.82 3.81 0.51
C PRO A 105 -7.83 2.79 -0.01
N LYS A 106 -8.93 3.23 -0.60
CA LYS A 106 -9.99 2.33 -1.11
C LYS A 106 -9.77 1.91 -2.55
N ASP A 107 -9.03 2.68 -3.33
CA ASP A 107 -8.76 2.37 -4.72
C ASP A 107 -7.36 1.75 -4.91
N ARG A 108 -7.29 0.43 -4.72
CA ARG A 108 -6.04 -0.35 -4.73
C ARG A 108 -5.92 -1.23 -5.96
N HIS A 109 -6.50 -0.83 -7.10
CA HIS A 109 -6.44 -1.65 -8.30
C HIS A 109 -5.02 -1.68 -8.91
N ASN A 110 -4.75 -2.62 -9.83
CA ASN A 110 -3.40 -2.82 -10.40
C ASN A 110 -2.88 -1.59 -11.20
N GLY A 111 -3.76 -0.68 -11.64
CA GLY A 111 -3.35 0.60 -12.23
C GLY A 111 -2.68 1.58 -11.26
N ASN A 112 -2.95 1.45 -9.95
CA ASN A 112 -2.46 2.36 -8.90
C ASN A 112 -1.21 1.82 -8.19
N LEU A 113 -0.76 0.61 -8.58
CA LEU A 113 0.44 -0.02 -8.08
C LEU A 113 1.51 0.06 -9.16
N LEU A 114 2.49 0.91 -8.95
CA LEU A 114 3.65 1.05 -9.83
C LEU A 114 4.79 0.18 -9.34
N ILE A 115 5.60 -0.32 -10.27
CA ILE A 115 6.89 -0.96 -9.98
C ILE A 115 7.98 -0.15 -10.67
N ASP A 116 8.98 0.30 -9.90
CA ASP A 116 10.14 1.02 -10.43
C ASP A 116 11.18 0.07 -11.05
N SER A 117 12.16 0.64 -11.76
CA SER A 117 13.25 -0.12 -12.40
C SER A 117 14.22 -0.80 -11.42
N ALA A 118 14.03 -0.67 -10.11
CA ALA A 118 14.78 -1.37 -9.07
C ALA A 118 13.94 -2.46 -8.39
N GLY A 119 12.71 -2.69 -8.84
CA GLY A 119 11.78 -3.69 -8.29
C GLY A 119 10.95 -3.19 -7.11
N ARG A 120 10.91 -1.88 -6.82
CA ARG A 120 10.14 -1.34 -5.69
C ARG A 120 8.68 -1.11 -6.06
N LEU A 121 7.78 -1.45 -5.15
CA LEU A 121 6.38 -1.08 -5.19
C LEU A 121 6.19 0.39 -4.79
N VAL A 122 5.45 1.14 -5.59
CA VAL A 122 5.00 2.50 -5.29
C VAL A 122 3.50 2.58 -5.48
N HIS A 123 2.76 2.86 -4.42
CA HIS A 123 1.31 3.11 -4.50
C HIS A 123 1.07 4.58 -4.84
N ILE A 124 0.28 4.82 -5.88
CA ILE A 124 -0.19 6.15 -6.30
C ILE A 124 -1.71 6.25 -6.16
N ASP A 125 -2.22 7.47 -6.31
CA ASP A 125 -3.65 7.80 -6.27
C ASP A 125 -4.33 7.49 -4.93
N PHE A 126 -4.32 8.51 -4.06
CA PHE A 126 -4.90 8.47 -2.72
C PHE A 126 -6.19 9.29 -2.62
N GLY A 127 -6.90 9.51 -3.74
CA GLY A 127 -8.16 10.27 -3.77
C GLY A 127 -9.24 9.72 -2.81
N PHE A 128 -9.17 8.44 -2.45
CA PHE A 128 -10.14 7.77 -1.57
C PHE A 128 -9.50 7.23 -0.28
N ILE A 129 -9.26 8.12 0.70
CA ILE A 129 -8.67 7.78 2.01
C ILE A 129 -9.61 8.11 3.18
N LEU A 130 -9.26 7.59 4.36
CA LEU A 130 -9.92 7.77 5.67
C LEU A 130 -11.37 7.29 5.74
N GLU A 131 -12.30 7.87 4.98
CA GLU A 131 -13.73 7.52 5.03
C GLU A 131 -14.43 7.48 3.66
N ILE A 132 -13.81 8.01 2.61
CA ILE A 132 -14.43 8.00 1.28
C ILE A 132 -14.20 6.64 0.64
N SER A 133 -15.25 6.05 0.10
CA SER A 133 -15.16 4.91 -0.82
C SER A 133 -15.79 5.30 -2.15
N PRO A 134 -15.19 4.90 -3.29
CA PRO A 134 -15.88 4.98 -4.57
C PRO A 134 -17.17 4.13 -4.45
N GLY A 135 -18.32 4.70 -4.82
CA GLY A 135 -19.57 3.93 -4.96
C GLY A 135 -20.37 3.58 -3.69
N ARG A 136 -20.47 4.45 -2.68
CA ARG A 136 -21.45 4.32 -1.55
C ARG A 136 -21.29 3.01 -0.73
N ASN A 137 -20.22 2.90 0.06
CA ASN A 137 -20.03 1.84 1.07
C ASN A 137 -20.09 0.40 0.53
N MET A 138 -19.64 0.20 -0.70
CA MET A 138 -19.28 -1.11 -1.20
C MET A 138 -18.09 -1.64 -0.36
N ARG A 139 -18.38 -2.45 0.67
CA ARG A 139 -17.40 -3.18 1.52
C ARG A 139 -16.65 -4.28 0.75
N PHE A 140 -16.10 -3.96 -0.42
CA PHE A 140 -15.63 -4.97 -1.38
C PHE A 140 -14.23 -5.51 -1.06
N GLU A 141 -13.41 -4.79 -0.29
CA GLU A 141 -12.16 -5.34 0.25
C GLU A 141 -12.10 -5.18 1.77
N SER A 142 -12.19 -6.31 2.48
CA SER A 142 -12.03 -6.36 3.93
C SER A 142 -10.55 -6.37 4.36
N ALA A 143 -9.61 -6.52 3.42
CA ALA A 143 -8.16 -6.52 3.69
C ALA A 143 -7.68 -5.10 3.96
N HIS A 144 -6.74 -4.96 4.90
CA HIS A 144 -6.16 -3.64 5.20
C HIS A 144 -5.23 -3.13 4.08
N PHE A 145 -4.64 -4.04 3.30
CA PHE A 145 -3.82 -3.72 2.13
C PHE A 145 -3.92 -4.84 1.09
N LYS A 146 -3.48 -4.55 -0.15
CA LYS A 146 -3.52 -5.49 -1.26
C LYS A 146 -2.27 -6.36 -1.28
N LEU A 147 -2.48 -7.66 -1.42
CA LEU A 147 -1.44 -8.65 -1.62
C LEU A 147 -1.96 -9.67 -2.65
N SER A 148 -1.77 -9.38 -3.94
CA SER A 148 -2.27 -10.24 -5.01
C SER A 148 -1.45 -11.53 -5.13
N HIS A 149 -1.95 -12.52 -5.87
CA HIS A 149 -1.23 -13.78 -6.09
C HIS A 149 0.22 -13.59 -6.51
N GLU A 150 0.42 -12.74 -7.51
CA GLU A 150 1.72 -12.58 -8.16
C GLU A 150 2.69 -11.87 -7.22
N MET A 151 2.19 -10.96 -6.37
CA MET A 151 2.97 -10.38 -5.28
C MET A 151 3.34 -11.45 -4.25
N THR A 152 2.43 -12.38 -3.92
CA THR A 152 2.75 -13.49 -3.02
C THR A 152 3.78 -14.45 -3.59
N GLN A 153 3.85 -14.63 -4.91
CA GLN A 153 4.90 -15.46 -5.54
C GLN A 153 6.30 -14.85 -5.37
N LEU A 154 6.40 -13.52 -5.37
CA LEU A 154 7.66 -12.82 -5.07
C LEU A 154 7.99 -12.80 -3.58
N ILE A 155 7.00 -12.57 -2.71
CA ILE A 155 7.22 -12.41 -1.26
C ILE A 155 7.36 -13.76 -0.56
N ASP A 156 6.59 -14.76 -0.97
CA ASP A 156 6.57 -16.10 -0.40
C ASP A 156 6.67 -17.20 -1.46
N PRO A 157 7.89 -17.52 -1.92
CA PRO A 157 8.10 -18.63 -2.87
C PRO A 157 7.62 -20.00 -2.36
N SER A 158 7.39 -20.14 -1.04
CA SER A 158 6.88 -21.40 -0.47
C SER A 158 5.39 -21.60 -0.71
N GLY A 159 4.64 -20.54 -0.99
CA GLY A 159 3.18 -20.55 -1.09
C GLY A 159 2.44 -20.87 0.22
N ALA A 160 3.16 -21.04 1.34
CA ALA A 160 2.64 -21.61 2.58
C ALA A 160 2.90 -20.75 3.83
N MET A 161 3.26 -19.46 3.64
CA MET A 161 3.65 -18.52 4.68
C MET A 161 4.84 -19.02 5.53
N LYS A 162 5.80 -19.70 4.88
CA LYS A 162 6.92 -20.39 5.54
C LYS A 162 8.30 -20.07 4.97
N SER A 163 8.39 -19.23 3.93
CA SER A 163 9.68 -18.80 3.40
C SER A 163 10.35 -17.75 4.31
N GLU A 164 11.67 -17.65 4.19
CA GLU A 164 12.47 -16.62 4.85
C GLU A 164 12.04 -15.20 4.42
N THR A 165 11.77 -15.01 3.13
CA THR A 165 11.29 -13.74 2.56
C THR A 165 9.91 -13.35 3.10
N TRP A 166 9.02 -14.32 3.33
CA TRP A 166 7.75 -14.07 4.01
C TRP A 166 7.95 -13.60 5.45
N TYR A 167 8.82 -14.28 6.20
CA TYR A 167 9.12 -13.88 7.58
C TYR A 167 9.78 -12.48 7.63
N GLN A 168 10.63 -12.15 6.67
CA GLN A 168 11.20 -10.81 6.52
C GLN A 168 10.11 -9.77 6.27
N PHE A 169 9.20 -10.01 5.31
CA PHE A 169 8.08 -9.12 5.01
C PHE A 169 7.22 -8.85 6.25
N VAL A 170 6.81 -9.90 6.96
CA VAL A 170 5.98 -9.79 8.17
C VAL A 170 6.73 -9.07 9.29
N SER A 171 8.03 -9.35 9.46
CA SER A 171 8.87 -8.68 10.46
C SER A 171 8.98 -7.18 10.19
N LEU A 172 9.20 -6.78 8.93
CA LEU A 172 9.25 -5.38 8.50
C LEU A 172 7.91 -4.68 8.71
N CYS A 173 6.80 -5.32 8.34
CA CYS A 173 5.45 -4.80 8.59
C CYS A 173 5.21 -4.53 10.08
N ALA A 174 5.49 -5.51 10.94
CA ALA A 174 5.28 -5.38 12.39
C ALA A 174 6.17 -4.29 13.00
N LYS A 175 7.46 -4.24 12.64
CA LYS A 175 8.40 -3.20 13.10
C LYS A 175 7.97 -1.82 12.62
N GLY A 176 7.56 -1.68 11.36
CA GLY A 176 7.10 -0.42 10.79
C GLY A 176 5.84 0.08 11.46
N TYR A 177 4.86 -0.79 11.68
CA TYR A 177 3.64 -0.44 12.40
C TYR A 177 3.93 0.00 13.84
N LEU A 178 4.79 -0.71 14.57
CA LEU A 178 5.20 -0.30 15.92
C LEU A 178 5.95 1.04 15.93
N ALA A 179 6.83 1.27 14.97
CA ALA A 179 7.52 2.55 14.82
C ALA A 179 6.51 3.68 14.59
N ALA A 180 5.58 3.52 13.65
CA ALA A 180 4.53 4.51 13.38
C ALA A 180 3.66 4.78 14.63
N ARG A 181 3.31 3.74 15.41
CA ARG A 181 2.53 3.88 16.66
C ARG A 181 3.22 4.77 17.69
N ARG A 182 4.56 4.72 17.80
CA ARG A 182 5.30 5.58 18.74
C ARG A 182 5.17 7.07 18.41
N TYR A 183 4.91 7.39 17.15
CA TYR A 183 4.71 8.75 16.64
C TYR A 183 3.24 9.05 16.28
N MET A 184 2.30 8.24 16.80
CA MET A 184 0.86 8.34 16.51
C MET A 184 0.33 9.77 16.66
N ASP A 185 0.62 10.43 17.77
CA ASP A 185 0.09 11.78 18.05
C ASP A 185 0.59 12.81 17.02
N GLY A 186 1.83 12.70 16.55
CA GLY A 186 2.36 13.58 15.50
C GLY A 186 1.65 13.39 14.16
N ILE A 187 1.38 12.14 13.79
CA ILE A 187 0.63 11.81 12.57
C ILE A 187 -0.81 12.31 12.69
N ILE A 188 -1.49 12.03 13.82
CA ILE A 188 -2.86 12.46 14.07
C ILE A 188 -2.98 13.98 14.07
N ASN A 189 -2.04 14.69 14.70
CA ASN A 189 -2.06 16.16 14.73
C ASN A 189 -1.89 16.73 13.32
N THR A 190 -1.02 16.13 12.51
CA THR A 190 -0.84 16.54 11.10
C THR A 190 -2.13 16.41 10.30
N VAL A 191 -2.86 15.30 10.46
CA VAL A 191 -4.15 15.10 9.79
C VAL A 191 -5.22 16.03 10.37
N SER A 192 -5.22 16.24 11.69
CA SER A 192 -6.19 17.09 12.39
C SER A 192 -6.16 18.55 11.93
N MET A 193 -4.98 19.07 11.57
CA MET A 193 -4.84 20.44 11.03
C MET A 193 -5.61 20.65 9.71
N MET A 194 -5.95 19.58 9.00
CA MET A 194 -6.65 19.64 7.71
C MET A 194 -8.15 19.42 7.82
N VAL A 195 -8.72 19.23 9.02
CA VAL A 195 -10.15 18.93 9.19
C VAL A 195 -11.06 20.02 8.61
N ASP A 196 -10.71 21.29 8.83
CA ASP A 196 -11.49 22.44 8.37
C ASP A 196 -11.17 22.86 6.92
N SER A 197 -10.36 22.09 6.19
CA SER A 197 -9.95 22.41 4.81
C SER A 197 -11.05 22.21 3.75
N GLY A 198 -12.19 21.63 4.15
CA GLY A 198 -13.28 21.27 3.26
C GLY A 198 -13.01 20.02 2.40
N LEU A 199 -12.02 19.19 2.77
CA LEU A 199 -11.75 17.94 2.05
C LEU A 199 -12.89 16.93 2.24
N PRO A 200 -13.29 16.21 1.17
CA PRO A 200 -14.35 15.21 1.24
C PRO A 200 -14.11 14.10 2.28
N CYS A 201 -12.85 13.78 2.60
CA CYS A 201 -12.49 12.75 3.58
C CYS A 201 -12.81 13.14 5.03
N PHE A 202 -13.11 14.42 5.27
CA PHE A 202 -13.57 14.94 6.55
C PHE A 202 -15.07 15.22 6.60
N SER A 203 -15.80 15.03 5.50
CA SER A 203 -17.22 15.42 5.38
C SER A 203 -18.20 14.49 6.10
N ARG A 204 -17.75 13.35 6.62
CA ARG A 204 -18.58 12.35 7.31
C ARG A 204 -17.83 11.76 8.49
N GLY A 205 -18.58 11.19 9.42
CA GLY A 205 -18.07 10.35 10.50
C GLY A 205 -17.16 11.06 11.50
N ASP A 206 -16.17 10.31 11.98
CA ASP A 206 -15.12 10.78 12.90
C ASP A 206 -13.77 10.30 12.35
N PRO A 207 -13.25 10.94 11.29
CA PRO A 207 -12.06 10.46 10.58
C PRO A 207 -10.82 10.46 11.47
N ILE A 208 -10.72 11.42 12.39
CA ILE A 208 -9.61 11.55 13.35
C ILE A 208 -9.69 10.44 14.40
N GLY A 209 -10.85 10.22 15.01
CA GLY A 209 -11.02 9.12 15.95
C GLY A 209 -10.87 7.75 15.28
N ASN A 210 -11.30 7.61 14.03
CA ASN A 210 -11.10 6.41 13.23
C ASN A 210 -9.63 6.18 12.88
N LEU A 211 -8.88 7.23 12.52
CA LEU A 211 -7.43 7.14 12.34
C LEU A 211 -6.74 6.73 13.64
N ARG A 212 -7.12 7.34 14.78
CA ARG A 212 -6.59 6.98 16.10
C ARG A 212 -6.84 5.50 16.43
N LYS A 213 -8.04 4.99 16.16
CA LYS A 213 -8.37 3.57 16.37
C LYS A 213 -7.49 2.63 15.54
N ARG A 214 -7.05 3.04 14.34
CA ARG A 214 -6.15 2.22 13.50
C ARG A 214 -4.76 2.05 14.07
N PHE A 215 -4.34 2.91 15.01
CA PHE A 215 -3.10 2.73 15.77
C PHE A 215 -3.29 1.83 16.99
N HIS A 216 -4.52 1.46 17.36
CA HIS A 216 -4.83 0.64 18.54
C HIS A 216 -4.08 1.11 19.81
N PRO A 217 -4.27 2.36 20.28
CA PRO A 217 -3.55 2.90 21.44
C PRO A 217 -3.81 2.12 22.73
N GLU A 218 -4.92 1.38 22.81
CA GLU A 218 -5.28 0.52 23.92
C GLU A 218 -4.43 -0.76 24.02
N MET A 219 -3.76 -1.16 22.93
CA MET A 219 -2.97 -2.39 22.86
C MET A 219 -1.52 -2.18 23.35
N SER A 220 -0.96 -3.19 24.02
CA SER A 220 0.48 -3.28 24.27
C SER A 220 1.27 -3.40 22.95
N GLU A 221 2.58 -3.13 22.97
CA GLU A 221 3.44 -3.33 21.78
C GLU A 221 3.35 -4.76 21.23
N ARG A 222 3.28 -5.77 22.11
CA ARG A 222 3.15 -7.17 21.70
C ARG A 222 1.81 -7.47 21.02
N GLU A 223 0.71 -6.93 21.54
CA GLU A 223 -0.62 -7.11 20.94
C GLU A 223 -0.71 -6.39 19.60
N ALA A 224 -0.16 -5.17 19.51
CA ALA A 224 -0.11 -4.40 18.27
C ALA A 224 0.76 -5.06 17.18
N ALA A 225 1.89 -5.67 17.56
CA ALA A 225 2.69 -6.48 16.63
C ALA A 225 1.88 -7.67 16.11
N ASN A 226 1.18 -8.39 17.00
CA ASN A 226 0.33 -9.51 16.61
C ASN A 226 -0.85 -9.07 15.73
N TYR A 227 -1.41 -7.89 15.96
CA TYR A 227 -2.42 -7.30 15.08
C TYR A 227 -1.87 -7.11 13.65
N MET A 228 -0.69 -6.51 13.50
CA MET A 228 -0.08 -6.31 12.19
C MET A 228 0.28 -7.64 11.51
N ILE A 229 0.79 -8.62 12.26
CA ILE A 229 1.08 -9.96 11.75
C ILE A 229 -0.20 -10.62 11.19
N ARG A 230 -1.31 -10.55 11.93
CA ARG A 230 -2.61 -11.06 11.47
C ARG A 230 -3.09 -10.32 10.23
N ALA A 231 -2.93 -9.00 10.16
CA ALA A 231 -3.27 -8.23 8.97
C ALA A 231 -2.50 -8.71 7.72
N CYS A 232 -1.22 -9.10 7.88
CA CYS A 232 -0.45 -9.72 6.80
C CYS A 232 -1.02 -11.09 6.39
N SER A 233 -1.29 -11.97 7.34
CA SER A 233 -1.88 -13.29 7.06
C SER A 233 -3.27 -13.19 6.43
N ASP A 234 -4.10 -12.24 6.86
CA ASP A 234 -5.43 -12.01 6.31
C ASP A 234 -5.36 -11.50 4.86
N ALA A 235 -4.40 -10.62 4.56
CA ALA A 235 -4.17 -10.15 3.18
C ALA A 235 -3.72 -11.31 2.28
N TYR A 236 -2.81 -12.16 2.77
CA TYR A 236 -2.35 -13.36 2.06
C TYR A 236 -3.50 -14.33 1.77
N ASN A 237 -4.30 -14.64 2.78
CA ASN A 237 -5.37 -15.63 2.67
C ASN A 237 -6.54 -15.16 1.80
N LYS A 238 -6.84 -13.86 1.76
CA LYS A 238 -7.97 -13.35 0.96
C LYS A 238 -7.80 -13.64 -0.53
N TRP A 239 -6.57 -13.61 -1.02
CA TRP A 239 -6.27 -14.10 -2.36
C TRP A 239 -6.46 -15.63 -2.45
N THR A 240 -5.86 -16.42 -1.54
CA THR A 240 -5.90 -17.89 -1.66
C THR A 240 -7.30 -18.48 -1.48
N THR A 241 -8.21 -17.75 -0.85
CA THR A 241 -9.61 -18.14 -0.64
C THR A 241 -10.53 -17.63 -1.75
N ALA A 242 -9.99 -16.98 -2.78
CA ALA A 242 -10.74 -16.32 -3.83
C ALA A 242 -11.37 -17.32 -4.83
N GLY A 243 -12.56 -17.81 -4.48
CA GLY A 243 -13.68 -17.89 -5.44
C GLY A 243 -14.17 -16.50 -5.92
N TYR A 244 -13.33 -15.47 -5.81
CA TYR A 244 -13.60 -14.05 -6.06
C TYR A 244 -13.34 -13.69 -7.52
N ASP A 245 -12.38 -14.35 -8.18
CA ASP A 245 -12.14 -14.24 -9.63
C ASP A 245 -13.34 -14.74 -10.43
N LEU A 246 -14.09 -15.73 -9.91
CA LEU A 246 -15.34 -16.21 -10.52
C LEU A 246 -16.43 -15.12 -10.57
N ILE A 247 -16.43 -14.19 -9.61
CA ILE A 247 -17.43 -13.12 -9.52
C ILE A 247 -17.07 -11.96 -10.45
N GLN A 248 -15.78 -11.61 -10.59
CA GLN A 248 -15.34 -10.62 -11.59
C GLN A 248 -15.46 -11.15 -13.02
N TYR A 249 -15.13 -12.42 -13.25
CA TYR A 249 -15.31 -13.10 -14.53
C TYR A 249 -16.79 -13.11 -14.97
N MET A 250 -17.72 -13.41 -14.04
CA MET A 250 -19.15 -13.41 -14.34
C MET A 250 -19.76 -12.01 -14.54
N GLN A 251 -19.13 -10.94 -14.03
CA GLN A 251 -19.70 -9.58 -14.10
C GLN A 251 -19.08 -8.67 -15.16
N GLN A 252 -17.80 -8.82 -15.52
CA GLN A 252 -17.11 -7.90 -16.43
C GLN A 252 -16.61 -8.53 -17.73
N GLY A 253 -16.67 -9.86 -17.90
CA GLY A 253 -16.34 -10.50 -19.17
C GLY A 253 -14.92 -10.26 -19.67
N ILE A 254 -13.99 -9.97 -18.76
CA ILE A 254 -12.57 -9.80 -19.09
C ILE A 254 -11.91 -11.17 -18.93
N GLU A 255 -11.43 -11.73 -20.05
CA GLU A 255 -10.68 -12.99 -20.08
C GLU A 255 -9.29 -12.82 -19.46
N LYS A 256 -8.74 -13.98 -19.06
CA LYS A 256 -7.52 -14.18 -18.24
C LYS A 256 -6.30 -13.37 -18.67
#